data_AF-A0A3M3R2F6-F1
#
_entry.id   AF-A0A3M3R2F6-F1
#
_cell.length_a   1.000
_cell.length_b   1.000
_cell.length_c   1.000
_cell.angle_alpha   90.00
_cell.angle_beta   90.00
_cell.angle_gamma   90.00
#
_symmetry.space_group_name_H-M   'P 1'
#
loop_
_entity.id
_entity.type
_entity.pdbx_description
1 polymer ?
#
loop_
_entity_poly.entity_id
_entity_poly.type
_entity_poly.pdbx_seq_one_letter_code
_entity_poly.pdbx_strand_id
1 'polypeptide(L)'
;MARKSVGDNQASALTREAVDEARKLIGRKHKLYRGNVVFYLTGKDEQQLESRSMELANAMLSVGMEPVYPRDEVAPLSSYLRWLPAGFDVNKKHALDWYTQMMLAQHVTNLSPVWGRASGTGNPGITLFNRGGAPLTFDPFNKLDRQMNAHLLLFGPTGSGKS
;
A
#
# COMPACT_ATOMS: atom_id res chain seq x y z
N MET A 1 -40.77 -4.21 -31.35
CA MET A 1 -39.47 -4.89 -31.61
C MET A 1 -38.35 -3.97 -31.17
N ALA A 2 -37.67 -4.29 -30.07
CA ALA A 2 -36.28 -3.93 -29.75
C ALA A 2 -35.98 -4.37 -28.31
N ARG A 3 -36.02 -5.68 -28.07
CA ARG A 3 -35.41 -6.29 -26.88
C ARG A 3 -33.89 -6.13 -27.08
N LYS A 4 -33.33 -4.99 -26.67
CA LYS A 4 -31.88 -4.84 -26.58
C LYS A 4 -31.43 -5.91 -25.59
N SER A 5 -30.60 -6.82 -26.09
CA SER A 5 -29.96 -7.89 -25.34
C SER A 5 -29.10 -7.29 -24.23
N VAL A 6 -29.72 -6.97 -23.09
CA VAL A 6 -29.00 -6.63 -21.85
C VAL A 6 -28.46 -7.95 -21.34
N GLY A 7 -27.14 -8.06 -21.24
CA GLY A 7 -26.47 -9.25 -20.72
C GLY A 7 -26.96 -9.53 -19.31
N ASP A 8 -27.90 -10.46 -19.17
CA ASP A 8 -28.42 -10.95 -17.90
C ASP A 8 -27.46 -12.04 -17.35
N ASN A 9 -26.16 -11.75 -17.39
CA ASN A 9 -25.12 -12.61 -16.87
C ASN A 9 -24.67 -12.11 -15.48
N GLN A 10 -24.20 -13.02 -14.64
CA GLN A 10 -23.76 -12.71 -13.28
C GLN A 10 -22.73 -11.57 -13.23
N ALA A 11 -21.86 -11.49 -14.23
CA ALA A 11 -20.88 -10.41 -14.38
C ALA A 11 -21.55 -9.03 -14.54
N SER A 12 -22.64 -8.91 -15.30
CA SER A 12 -23.35 -7.64 -15.46
C SER A 12 -24.08 -7.22 -14.19
N ALA A 13 -24.61 -8.19 -13.42
CA ALA A 13 -25.22 -7.92 -12.13
C ALA A 13 -24.19 -7.37 -11.12
N LEU A 14 -23.03 -8.03 -10.99
CA LEU A 14 -21.92 -7.59 -10.15
C LEU A 14 -21.37 -6.22 -10.57
N THR A 15 -21.27 -5.96 -11.87
CA THR A 15 -20.84 -4.66 -12.39
C THR A 15 -21.82 -3.56 -11.99
N ARG A 16 -23.12 -3.82 -12.06
CA ARG A 16 -24.15 -2.87 -11.65
C ARG A 16 -24.06 -2.57 -10.16
N GLU A 17 -23.87 -3.59 -9.33
CA GLU A 17 -23.70 -3.44 -7.88
C GLU A 17 -22.47 -2.58 -7.55
N ALA A 18 -21.33 -2.85 -8.21
CA ALA A 18 -20.11 -2.05 -8.05
C ALA A 18 -20.30 -0.58 -8.46
N VAL A 19 -21.05 -0.33 -9.55
CA VAL A 19 -21.39 1.04 -9.97
C VAL A 19 -22.26 1.76 -8.93
N ASP A 20 -23.24 1.07 -8.34
CA ASP A 20 -24.10 1.64 -7.31
C ASP A 20 -23.33 1.93 -6.01
N GLU A 21 -22.39 1.07 -5.64
CA GLU A 21 -21.48 1.33 -4.52
C GLU A 21 -20.56 2.52 -4.78
N ALA A 22 -19.95 2.59 -5.96
CA ALA A 22 -19.12 3.73 -6.37
C ALA A 22 -19.90 5.05 -6.31
N ARG A 23 -21.17 5.06 -6.75
CA ARG A 23 -22.06 6.23 -6.64
C ARG A 23 -22.30 6.63 -5.18
N LYS A 24 -22.50 5.68 -4.27
CA LYS A 24 -22.64 5.97 -2.83
C LYS A 24 -21.37 6.59 -2.26
N LEU A 25 -20.20 6.07 -2.64
CA LEU A 25 -18.91 6.60 -2.20
C LEU A 25 -18.68 8.03 -2.68
N ILE A 26 -19.02 8.34 -3.94
CA ILE A 26 -18.96 9.69 -4.50
C ILE A 26 -19.97 10.60 -3.77
N GLY A 27 -21.21 10.15 -3.58
CA GLY A 27 -22.26 10.92 -2.91
C GLY A 27 -21.94 11.28 -1.45
N ARG A 28 -21.19 10.41 -0.75
CA ARG A 28 -20.69 10.65 0.62
C ARG A 28 -19.43 11.51 0.69
N LYS A 29 -18.96 12.06 -0.45
CA LYS A 29 -17.75 12.91 -0.54
C LYS A 29 -16.49 12.21 0.01
N HIS A 30 -16.36 10.89 -0.19
CA HIS A 30 -15.11 10.21 0.14
C HIS A 30 -13.94 10.82 -0.65
N LYS A 31 -12.84 11.12 0.04
CA LYS A 31 -11.65 11.68 -0.59
C LYS A 31 -10.92 10.61 -1.39
N LEU A 32 -10.64 10.93 -2.65
CA LEU A 32 -9.79 10.16 -3.53
C LEU A 32 -8.44 10.86 -3.68
N TYR A 33 -7.37 10.08 -3.62
CA TYR A 33 -6.01 10.55 -3.81
C TYR A 33 -5.38 9.78 -4.97
N ARG A 34 -4.53 10.44 -5.75
CA ARG A 34 -3.71 9.75 -6.75
C ARG A 34 -2.50 9.14 -6.05
N GLY A 35 -2.31 7.85 -6.26
CA GLY A 35 -1.19 7.11 -5.68
C GLY A 35 -0.98 5.77 -6.36
N ASN A 36 0.07 5.07 -5.95
CA ASN A 36 0.33 3.70 -6.35
C ASN A 36 0.95 2.96 -5.15
N VAL A 37 0.77 1.65 -5.09
CA VAL A 37 1.38 0.76 -4.11
C VAL A 37 2.48 -0.01 -4.82
N VAL A 38 3.72 0.19 -4.39
CA VAL A 38 4.90 -0.36 -5.07
C VAL A 38 5.70 -1.21 -4.09
N PHE A 39 6.12 -2.38 -4.56
CA PHE A 39 6.95 -3.31 -3.80
C PHE A 39 8.31 -3.45 -4.47
N TYR A 40 9.36 -3.35 -3.67
CA TYR A 40 10.73 -3.62 -4.11
C TYR A 40 11.10 -5.06 -3.78
N LEU A 41 11.49 -5.80 -4.80
CA LEU A 41 11.94 -7.18 -4.67
C LEU A 41 13.44 -7.26 -4.97
N THR A 42 14.12 -8.11 -4.21
CA THR A 42 15.52 -8.45 -4.44
C THR A 42 15.64 -9.97 -4.57
N GLY A 43 16.60 -10.44 -5.35
CA GLY A 43 16.92 -11.86 -5.52
C GLY A 43 18.43 -12.01 -5.71
N LYS A 44 18.98 -13.16 -5.35
CA LYS A 44 20.40 -13.51 -5.56
C LYS A 44 20.72 -13.72 -7.04
N ASP A 45 19.72 -14.19 -7.78
CA ASP A 45 19.74 -14.47 -9.21
C ASP A 45 18.34 -14.19 -9.78
N GLU A 46 18.24 -14.26 -11.11
CA GLU A 46 17.01 -14.00 -11.85
C GLU A 46 15.89 -15.00 -11.49
N GLN A 47 16.25 -16.27 -11.28
CA GLN A 47 15.29 -17.32 -10.94
C GLN A 47 14.63 -17.07 -9.57
N GLN A 48 15.41 -16.66 -8.56
CA GLN A 48 14.89 -16.29 -7.26
C GLN A 48 14.02 -15.03 -7.34
N LEU A 49 14.40 -14.04 -8.16
CA LEU A 49 13.60 -12.84 -8.34
C LEU A 49 12.25 -13.16 -8.97
N GLU A 50 12.20 -14.07 -9.94
CA GLU A 50 10.98 -14.55 -10.57
C GLU A 50 10.07 -15.26 -9.55
N SER A 51 10.62 -16.20 -8.76
CA SER A 51 9.88 -16.89 -7.69
C SER A 51 9.25 -15.90 -6.71
N ARG A 52 10.04 -14.93 -6.22
CA ARG A 52 9.56 -13.91 -5.27
C ARG A 52 8.50 -13.00 -5.89
N SER A 53 8.60 -12.72 -7.18
CA SER A 53 7.60 -11.93 -7.91
C SER A 53 6.27 -12.68 -8.00
N MET A 54 6.31 -13.99 -8.25
CA MET A 54 5.11 -14.84 -8.24
C MET A 54 4.50 -14.96 -6.83
N GLU A 55 5.33 -15.16 -5.81
CA GLU A 55 4.88 -15.21 -4.40
C GLU A 55 4.17 -13.91 -4.01
N LEU A 56 4.75 -12.75 -4.33
CA LEU A 56 4.13 -11.45 -4.09
C LEU A 56 2.81 -11.31 -4.85
N ALA A 57 2.79 -11.66 -6.14
CA ALA A 57 1.57 -11.56 -6.94
C ALA A 57 0.44 -12.41 -6.34
N ASN A 58 0.75 -13.63 -5.91
CA ASN A 58 -0.22 -14.51 -5.24
C ASN A 58 -0.70 -13.94 -3.90
N ALA A 59 0.20 -13.36 -3.10
CA ALA A 59 -0.17 -12.71 -1.84
C ALA A 59 -1.11 -11.52 -2.10
N MET A 60 -0.85 -10.71 -3.12
CA MET A 60 -1.71 -9.59 -3.51
C MET A 60 -3.09 -10.08 -3.97
N LEU A 61 -3.15 -11.09 -4.83
CA LEU A 61 -4.42 -11.66 -5.29
C LEU A 61 -5.25 -12.22 -4.12
N SER A 62 -4.61 -12.81 -3.10
CA SER A 62 -5.30 -13.34 -1.92
C SER A 62 -6.03 -12.28 -1.11
N VAL A 63 -5.59 -11.01 -1.21
CA VAL A 63 -6.22 -9.86 -0.54
C VAL A 63 -7.04 -9.00 -1.50
N GLY A 64 -7.32 -9.50 -2.71
CA GLY A 64 -8.11 -8.78 -3.73
C GLY A 64 -7.37 -7.61 -4.38
N MET A 65 -6.04 -7.58 -4.31
CA MET A 65 -5.21 -6.62 -5.01
C MET A 65 -4.67 -7.24 -6.30
N GLU A 66 -4.94 -6.62 -7.44
CA GLU A 66 -4.43 -7.08 -8.73
C GLU A 66 -3.08 -6.41 -9.04
N PRO A 67 -1.97 -7.17 -9.05
CA PRO A 67 -0.67 -6.62 -9.39
C PRO A 67 -0.53 -6.40 -10.91
N VAL A 68 0.27 -5.42 -11.29
CA VAL A 68 0.82 -5.35 -12.65
C VAL A 68 1.93 -6.40 -12.74
N TYR A 69 1.76 -7.41 -13.59
CA TYR A 69 2.80 -8.41 -13.78
C TYR A 69 4.04 -7.79 -14.43
N PRO A 70 5.27 -8.25 -14.10
CA PRO A 70 6.50 -7.72 -14.70
C PRO A 70 6.51 -7.70 -16.23
N ARG A 71 5.85 -8.67 -16.88
CA ARG A 71 5.71 -8.76 -18.35
C ARG A 71 4.78 -7.70 -18.95
N ASP A 72 3.84 -7.19 -18.15
CA ASP A 72 2.83 -6.20 -18.57
C ASP A 72 3.31 -4.77 -18.26
N GLU A 73 4.44 -4.62 -17.56
CA GLU A 73 5.08 -3.34 -17.28
C GLU A 73 5.85 -2.83 -18.50
N VAL A 74 5.42 -1.70 -19.05
CA VAL A 74 5.95 -1.15 -20.31
C VAL A 74 7.41 -0.69 -20.20
N ALA A 75 7.80 -0.16 -19.03
CA ALA A 75 9.13 0.41 -18.85
C ALA A 75 9.65 0.14 -17.42
N PRO A 76 10.05 -1.11 -17.10
CA PRO A 76 10.35 -1.53 -15.72
C PRO A 76 11.48 -0.72 -15.07
N LEU A 77 12.53 -0.36 -15.83
CA LEU A 77 13.61 0.49 -15.31
C LEU A 77 13.14 1.91 -15.00
N SER A 78 12.26 2.47 -15.83
CA SER A 78 11.66 3.79 -15.60
C SER A 78 10.75 3.78 -14.38
N SER A 79 9.95 2.72 -14.23
CA SER A 79 9.08 2.51 -13.08
C SER A 79 9.89 2.33 -11.80
N TYR A 80 11.00 1.56 -11.83
CA TYR A 80 11.91 1.42 -10.69
C TYR A 80 12.45 2.78 -10.22
N LEU A 81 12.98 3.59 -11.14
CA LEU A 81 13.54 4.92 -10.84
C LEU A 81 12.47 5.91 -10.37
N ARG A 82 11.28 5.90 -10.98
CA ARG A 82 10.18 6.80 -10.64
C ARG A 82 9.73 6.64 -9.19
N TRP A 83 9.70 5.40 -8.72
CA TRP A 83 9.14 5.09 -7.40
C TRP A 83 10.16 5.10 -6.27
N LEU A 84 11.44 5.42 -6.57
CA LEU A 84 12.49 5.47 -5.56
C LEU A 84 12.08 6.39 -4.39
N PRO A 85 12.39 6.00 -3.14
CA PRO A 85 12.20 6.88 -2.00
C PRO A 85 12.82 8.26 -2.25
N ALA A 86 12.08 9.32 -1.92
CA ALA A 86 12.48 10.71 -2.15
C ALA A 86 12.74 11.10 -3.62
N GLY A 87 12.34 10.27 -4.61
CA GLY A 87 12.46 10.56 -6.05
C GLY A 87 11.34 11.45 -6.62
N PHE A 88 10.39 11.88 -5.80
CA PHE A 88 9.24 12.68 -6.23
C PHE A 88 9.61 14.16 -6.37
N ASP A 89 9.36 14.73 -7.55
CA ASP A 89 9.56 16.15 -7.83
C ASP A 89 8.21 16.86 -8.03
N VAL A 90 7.86 17.72 -7.06
CA VAL A 90 6.61 18.50 -7.05
C VAL A 90 6.51 19.49 -8.22
N ASN A 91 7.62 19.90 -8.82
CA ASN A 91 7.64 20.88 -9.90
C ASN A 91 7.40 20.24 -11.28
N LYS A 92 7.41 18.91 -11.37
CA LYS A 92 7.09 18.21 -12.61
C LYS A 92 5.57 18.24 -12.86
N LYS A 93 5.18 18.88 -13.96
CA LYS A 93 3.78 19.07 -14.40
C LYS A 93 2.93 17.79 -14.39
N HIS A 94 3.54 16.63 -14.64
CA HIS A 94 2.87 15.33 -14.75
C HIS A 94 3.32 14.31 -13.69
N ALA A 95 3.89 14.76 -12.57
CA ALA A 95 4.44 13.88 -11.52
C ALA A 95 3.41 12.86 -10.98
N LEU A 96 2.12 13.23 -10.99
CA LEU A 96 1.01 12.40 -10.52
C LEU A 96 0.06 11.97 -11.65
N ASP A 97 0.37 12.24 -12.92
CA ASP A 97 -0.51 11.93 -14.03
C ASP A 97 -0.27 10.54 -14.62
N TRP A 98 0.97 10.07 -14.56
CA TRP A 98 1.34 8.79 -15.15
C TRP A 98 1.53 7.73 -14.08
N TYR A 99 1.03 6.51 -14.35
CA TYR A 99 1.23 5.32 -13.52
C TYR A 99 0.69 5.46 -12.08
N THR A 100 -0.22 6.39 -11.83
CA THR A 100 -0.98 6.51 -10.58
C THR A 100 -2.42 6.05 -10.80
N GLN A 101 -3.03 5.52 -9.74
CA GLN A 101 -4.44 5.19 -9.70
C GLN A 101 -5.15 6.04 -8.63
N MET A 102 -6.47 6.16 -8.77
CA MET A 102 -7.31 6.81 -7.77
C MET A 102 -7.55 5.83 -6.61
N MET A 103 -7.07 6.19 -5.43
CA MET A 103 -7.22 5.41 -4.21
C MET A 103 -8.13 6.15 -3.21
N LEU A 104 -9.05 5.43 -2.58
CA LEU A 104 -9.81 5.96 -1.46
C LEU A 104 -8.85 6.25 -0.29
N ALA A 105 -9.10 7.34 0.43
CA ALA A 105 -8.37 7.65 1.66
C ALA A 105 -8.33 6.44 2.62
N GLN A 106 -9.43 5.69 2.70
CA GLN A 106 -9.51 4.48 3.52
C GLN A 106 -8.49 3.40 3.11
N HIS A 107 -8.23 3.22 1.80
CA HIS A 107 -7.25 2.25 1.31
C HIS A 107 -5.84 2.69 1.69
N VAL A 108 -5.53 3.98 1.49
CA VAL A 108 -4.24 4.56 1.90
C VAL A 108 -4.03 4.40 3.41
N THR A 109 -5.07 4.66 4.21
CA THR A 109 -5.01 4.49 5.66
C THR A 109 -4.84 3.02 6.04
N ASN A 110 -5.56 2.08 5.44
CA ASN A 110 -5.42 0.66 5.74
C ASN A 110 -4.02 0.10 5.37
N LEU A 111 -3.34 0.71 4.40
CA LEU A 111 -1.97 0.36 4.02
C LEU A 111 -0.91 1.11 4.82
N SER A 112 -1.29 2.12 5.59
CA SER A 112 -0.35 2.91 6.37
C SER A 112 0.26 2.05 7.48
N PRO A 113 1.59 2.07 7.66
CA PRO A 113 2.26 1.30 8.71
C PRO A 113 1.86 1.76 10.12
N VAL A 114 1.34 2.97 10.25
CA VAL A 114 0.84 3.53 11.52
C VAL A 114 -0.55 2.98 11.89
N TRP A 115 -1.25 2.37 10.93
CA TRP A 115 -2.65 1.95 11.07
C TRP A 115 -2.81 0.43 10.87
N GLY A 116 -2.08 -0.35 11.65
CA GLY A 116 -2.08 -1.82 11.60
C GLY A 116 -2.74 -2.50 12.81
N ARG A 117 -2.97 -3.82 12.69
CA ARG A 117 -3.28 -4.76 13.81
C ARG A 117 -2.06 -5.49 14.33
N ALA A 118 -0.86 -5.18 13.81
CA ALA A 118 0.37 -5.78 14.28
C ALA A 118 0.58 -5.45 15.76
N SER A 119 1.10 -6.41 16.53
CA SER A 119 1.45 -6.21 17.94
C SER A 119 2.95 -5.95 18.14
N GLY A 120 3.69 -5.81 17.03
CA GLY A 120 5.12 -5.53 17.01
C GLY A 120 5.92 -6.81 17.16
N THR A 121 7.14 -6.68 17.67
CA THR A 121 8.09 -7.79 17.87
C THR A 121 7.91 -8.49 19.22
N GLY A 122 7.12 -7.91 20.13
CA GLY A 122 6.86 -8.46 21.46
C GLY A 122 7.88 -8.05 22.53
N ASN A 123 8.91 -7.26 22.17
CA ASN A 123 9.91 -6.78 23.10
C ASN A 123 9.50 -5.40 23.68
N PRO A 124 9.39 -5.25 25.02
CA PRO A 124 8.85 -4.04 25.64
C PRO A 124 9.91 -2.93 25.76
N GLY A 125 10.20 -2.24 24.67
CA GLY A 125 11.00 -1.00 24.66
C GLY A 125 10.12 0.23 24.52
N ILE A 126 9.48 0.37 23.36
CA ILE A 126 8.42 1.35 23.09
C ILE A 126 7.10 0.59 23.03
N THR A 127 6.14 1.01 23.86
CA THR A 127 4.80 0.43 23.91
C THR A 127 3.77 1.46 23.44
N LEU A 128 3.05 1.12 22.39
CA LEU A 128 1.92 1.86 21.83
C LEU A 128 0.68 0.96 21.83
N PHE A 129 -0.44 1.47 21.33
CA PHE A 129 -1.63 0.68 21.06
C PHE A 129 -1.89 0.63 19.56
N ASN A 130 -2.13 -0.58 19.02
CA ASN A 130 -2.53 -0.75 17.64
C ASN A 130 -4.03 -0.41 17.45
N ARG A 131 -4.53 -0.44 16.20
CA ARG A 131 -5.94 -0.12 15.89
C ARG A 131 -6.95 -0.98 16.68
N GLY A 132 -6.57 -2.21 17.02
CA GLY A 132 -7.42 -3.15 17.76
C GLY A 132 -7.39 -2.94 19.28
N GLY A 133 -6.67 -1.94 19.78
CA GLY A 133 -6.45 -1.73 21.21
C GLY A 133 -5.47 -2.73 21.83
N ALA A 134 -4.85 -3.59 21.03
CA ALA A 134 -3.80 -4.49 21.52
C ALA A 134 -2.47 -3.72 21.65
N PRO A 135 -1.63 -4.06 22.65
CA PRO A 135 -0.29 -3.51 22.76
C PRO A 135 0.53 -3.72 21.49
N LEU A 136 1.17 -2.66 21.01
CA LEU A 136 2.19 -2.68 19.96
C LEU A 136 3.54 -2.42 20.64
N THR A 137 4.36 -3.46 20.77
CA THR A 137 5.64 -3.39 21.47
C THR A 137 6.78 -3.68 20.51
N PHE A 138 7.75 -2.76 20.44
CA PHE A 138 9.02 -2.98 19.78
C PHE A 138 10.13 -2.25 20.53
N ASP A 139 11.34 -2.79 20.52
CA ASP A 139 12.49 -2.19 21.19
C ASP A 139 13.59 -1.87 20.17
N PRO A 140 13.78 -0.60 19.78
CA PRO A 140 14.81 -0.23 18.81
C PRO A 140 16.25 -0.49 19.31
N PHE A 141 16.44 -0.75 20.61
CA PHE A 141 17.72 -1.10 21.21
C PHE A 141 17.90 -2.62 21.40
N ASN A 142 16.84 -3.41 21.28
CA ASN A 142 16.93 -4.86 21.37
C ASN A 142 17.57 -5.44 20.10
N LYS A 143 18.59 -6.29 20.29
CA LYS A 143 19.30 -6.95 19.19
C LYS A 143 18.40 -7.86 18.35
N LEU A 144 17.30 -8.35 18.91
CA LEU A 144 16.32 -9.18 18.20
C LEU A 144 15.41 -8.36 17.28
N ASP A 145 15.26 -7.06 17.56
CA ASP A 145 14.40 -6.14 16.79
C ASP A 145 15.19 -5.27 15.81
N ARG A 146 16.49 -5.10 16.07
CA ARG A 146 17.39 -4.31 15.26
C ARG A 146 17.97 -5.13 14.10
N GLN A 147 17.49 -4.89 12.87
CA GLN A 147 18.21 -5.28 11.66
C GLN A 147 19.28 -4.22 11.31
N MET A 148 20.50 -4.38 11.82
CA MET A 148 21.67 -3.47 11.62
C MET A 148 21.42 -2.01 12.04
N ASN A 149 22.38 -1.10 11.83
CA ASN A 149 22.46 0.26 12.43
C ASN A 149 21.11 1.00 12.52
N ALA A 150 20.56 1.08 13.74
CA ALA A 150 19.34 1.83 14.01
C ALA A 150 19.68 3.28 14.35
N HIS A 151 19.13 4.22 13.58
CA HIS A 151 19.16 5.65 13.89
C HIS A 151 17.77 6.07 14.38
N LEU A 152 17.67 6.61 15.59
CA LEU A 152 16.42 7.13 16.17
C LEU A 152 16.44 8.65 16.13
N LEU A 153 15.40 9.25 15.53
CA LEU A 153 15.21 10.69 15.48
C LEU A 153 13.91 11.05 16.21
N LEU A 154 14.03 11.67 17.39
CA LEU A 154 12.91 12.00 18.26
C LEU A 154 12.68 13.52 18.29
N PHE A 155 11.57 13.99 17.72
CA PHE A 155 11.16 15.40 17.77
C PHE A 155 10.00 15.62 18.72
N GLY A 156 9.97 16.79 19.36
CA GLY A 156 8.84 17.23 20.18
C GLY A 156 9.14 18.54 20.92
N PRO A 157 8.11 19.31 21.29
CA PRO A 157 8.27 20.55 22.06
C PRO A 157 8.80 20.27 23.48
N THR A 158 9.42 21.24 24.14
CA THR A 158 9.92 21.12 25.52
C THR A 158 8.83 20.58 26.45
N GLY A 159 9.15 19.59 27.28
CA GLY A 159 8.18 18.92 28.16
C GLY A 159 7.51 17.66 27.58
N SER A 160 7.75 17.30 26.31
CA SER A 160 7.17 16.09 25.69
C SER A 160 7.85 14.76 26.08
N GLY A 161 8.67 14.74 27.13
CA GLY A 161 9.34 13.51 27.60
C GLY A 161 10.42 12.94 26.67
N LYS A 162 11.26 13.80 26.06
CA LYS A 162 12.37 13.38 25.17
C LYS A 162 13.66 12.99 25.91
N SER A 163 13.73 13.26 27.20
CA SER A 163 14.88 13.03 28.09
C SER A 163 14.78 11.69 28.77
#